data_AF-A0A3R6W491-F1
#
_entry.id   AF-A0A3R6W491-F1
#
_cell.length_a   1.000
_cell.length_b   1.000
_cell.length_c   1.000
_cell.angle_alpha   90.00
_cell.angle_beta   90.00
_cell.angle_gamma   90.00
#
_symmetry.space_group_name_H-M   'P 1'
#
loop_
_entity.id
_entity.type
_entity.pdbx_description
1 polymer ?
#
loop_
_entity_poly.entity_id
_entity_poly.type
_entity_poly.pdbx_seq_one_letter_code
_entity_poly.pdbx_strand_id
1 'polypeptide(L)'
;MMRRNSSLGSVGFSARGGRSRRRHGGSSKLPYLILIGILIVLLGIAAFLWVRRSPAAHVSSVPATTETDSENGVISLDNASAPADDSLEGVIAQAKLLADGYDYDGAINLLSSSTYASDESVTAAIDEYNATKETLVRADPRKVTHVFFHTLIMDTSKAFDGDSREKGYNQVMTTKDEFMKILQSMYERGFVLVRLHDVAYEVTAEDGSRHFQEGDIMLPEGKKPFVMSQDDVCYYEYMDGDGFASRMIIGEDGKPTNEMKMDDGSVSVGSYDLVPLLDDFIKEHPDFSYRGAKACIAFTGYNGILGYRTDSAYNTDEYKAEHPDFNFEEERANAAKVVQCLRDDGFEIASHSWGHRNMGTIPMDKFREDTDKWANEVETLTGPCDIILFPFGSDIGDWHPYDTSSERFQYLYNKGFRYFCNVDSSQYFVQIGDDYMRQGRRNLDGYRMYYDLPESGVGGDHLSDLFDVNEVFDRSRPTPVPKMTE
;
A
#
# COMPACT_ATOMS: atom_id res chain seq x y z
N MET A 1 -46.94 -51.11 23.10
CA MET A 1 -48.27 -51.47 23.62
C MET A 1 -49.30 -50.58 22.93
N MET A 2 -50.35 -51.17 22.31
CA MET A 2 -51.60 -50.59 21.74
C MET A 2 -51.67 -49.09 21.31
N ARG A 3 -51.87 -48.78 20.00
CA ARG A 3 -53.16 -48.52 19.25
C ARG A 3 -53.79 -47.13 19.54
N ARG A 4 -54.30 -46.35 18.57
CA ARG A 4 -55.19 -46.61 17.39
C ARG A 4 -54.79 -45.69 16.20
N ASN A 5 -54.75 -46.13 14.93
CA ASN A 5 -55.86 -46.35 13.95
C ASN A 5 -56.64 -45.06 13.56
N SER A 6 -57.05 -44.77 12.30
CA SER A 6 -56.86 -45.39 10.95
C SER A 6 -57.73 -44.64 9.89
N SER A 7 -57.51 -44.82 8.56
CA SER A 7 -58.45 -44.60 7.39
C SER A 7 -57.86 -43.71 6.27
N LEU A 8 -58.09 -43.89 4.95
CA LEU A 8 -58.22 -45.07 4.05
C LEU A 8 -58.36 -44.61 2.57
N GLY A 9 -57.85 -45.40 1.62
CA GLY A 9 -58.22 -45.44 0.19
C GLY A 9 -57.46 -44.53 -0.80
N SER A 10 -57.45 -44.76 -2.12
CA SER A 10 -57.73 -45.97 -2.94
C SER A 10 -57.65 -45.62 -4.45
N VAL A 11 -56.65 -46.17 -5.16
CA VAL A 11 -56.66 -46.65 -6.59
C VAL A 11 -57.30 -45.80 -7.72
N GLY A 12 -56.54 -45.57 -8.81
CA GLY A 12 -57.09 -45.14 -10.12
C GLY A 12 -56.10 -45.27 -11.30
N PHE A 13 -56.46 -46.05 -12.33
CA PHE A 13 -55.64 -46.41 -13.50
C PHE A 13 -55.75 -45.44 -14.68
N SER A 14 -54.70 -45.31 -15.51
CA SER A 14 -54.85 -45.20 -16.99
C SER A 14 -53.54 -45.53 -17.73
N ALA A 15 -53.65 -46.07 -18.95
CA ALA A 15 -52.53 -46.50 -19.80
C ALA A 15 -52.87 -46.38 -21.31
N ARG A 16 -51.85 -46.56 -22.17
CA ARG A 16 -51.81 -46.43 -23.66
C ARG A 16 -51.56 -44.98 -24.15
N GLY A 17 -50.85 -44.75 -25.26
CA GLY A 17 -50.06 -45.68 -26.09
C GLY A 17 -49.92 -45.27 -27.57
N GLY A 18 -48.70 -44.93 -27.99
CA GLY A 18 -48.16 -45.07 -29.36
C GLY A 18 -48.60 -44.12 -30.48
N ARG A 19 -47.62 -43.49 -31.17
CA ARG A 19 -47.34 -43.72 -32.62
C ARG A 19 -46.09 -42.98 -33.10
N SER A 20 -45.47 -43.52 -34.16
CA SER A 20 -44.26 -42.98 -34.79
C SER A 20 -44.55 -41.91 -35.85
N ARG A 21 -43.54 -41.08 -36.15
CA ARG A 21 -43.38 -40.43 -37.46
C ARG A 21 -41.91 -40.13 -37.74
N ARG A 22 -41.35 -40.75 -38.79
CA ARG A 22 -40.09 -40.31 -39.43
C ARG A 22 -40.32 -38.94 -40.08
N ARG A 23 -39.30 -38.08 -40.07
CA ARG A 23 -39.10 -37.06 -41.12
C ARG A 23 -37.62 -36.98 -41.49
N HIS A 24 -37.34 -36.85 -42.78
CA HIS A 24 -35.99 -36.74 -43.33
C HIS A 24 -35.35 -35.39 -43.00
N GLY A 25 -34.02 -35.36 -42.94
CA GLY A 25 -33.25 -34.14 -42.80
C GLY A 25 -33.19 -33.31 -44.09
N GLY A 26 -32.95 -32.02 -43.91
CA GLY A 26 -32.39 -31.13 -44.93
C GLY A 26 -31.17 -30.44 -44.32
N SER A 27 -30.02 -30.52 -44.97
CA SER A 27 -28.78 -29.92 -44.49
C SER A 27 -28.81 -28.40 -44.70
N SER A 28 -29.07 -27.62 -43.65
CA SER A 28 -28.81 -26.19 -43.67
C SER A 28 -27.30 -25.98 -43.73
N LYS A 29 -26.80 -25.30 -44.78
CA LYS A 29 -25.38 -24.93 -44.92
C LYS A 29 -24.97 -23.71 -44.06
N LEU A 30 -25.92 -23.17 -43.30
CA LEU A 30 -25.75 -21.97 -42.47
C LEU A 30 -24.61 -22.04 -41.44
N PRO A 31 -24.40 -23.13 -40.66
CA PRO A 31 -23.28 -23.17 -39.70
C PRO A 31 -21.91 -23.19 -40.38
N TYR A 32 -21.80 -23.75 -41.60
CA TYR A 32 -20.55 -23.75 -42.36
C TYR A 32 -20.17 -22.35 -42.85
N LEU A 33 -21.15 -21.50 -43.21
CA LEU A 33 -20.88 -20.12 -43.59
C LEU A 33 -20.40 -19.28 -42.39
N ILE A 34 -20.97 -19.51 -41.21
CA ILE A 34 -20.54 -18.86 -39.96
C ILE A 34 -19.11 -19.30 -39.58
N LEU A 35 -18.80 -20.59 -39.68
CA LEU A 35 -17.45 -21.12 -39.46
C LEU A 35 -16.41 -20.55 -40.44
N ILE A 36 -16.76 -20.38 -41.72
CA ILE A 36 -15.88 -19.73 -42.71
C ILE A 36 -15.65 -18.26 -42.37
N GLY A 37 -16.69 -17.54 -41.92
CA GLY A 37 -16.56 -16.15 -41.46
C GLY A 37 -15.60 -16.02 -40.28
N ILE A 38 -15.76 -16.86 -39.25
CA ILE A 38 -14.87 -16.91 -38.08
C ILE A 38 -13.42 -17.22 -38.50
N LEU A 39 -13.22 -18.18 -39.41
CA LEU A 39 -11.87 -18.54 -39.89
C LEU A 39 -11.18 -17.38 -40.63
N ILE A 40 -11.93 -16.61 -41.44
CA ILE A 40 -11.39 -15.43 -42.14
C ILE A 40 -10.99 -14.33 -41.13
N VAL A 41 -11.80 -14.09 -40.09
CA VAL A 41 -11.46 -13.14 -39.01
C VAL A 41 -10.21 -13.59 -38.25
N LEU A 42 -10.11 -14.86 -37.88
CA LEU A 42 -8.93 -15.41 -37.20
C LEU A 42 -7.66 -15.33 -38.06
N LEU A 43 -7.75 -15.59 -39.36
CA LEU A 43 -6.62 -15.40 -40.29
C LEU A 43 -6.23 -13.93 -40.45
N GLY A 44 -7.20 -13.01 -40.43
CA GLY A 44 -6.94 -11.57 -40.41
C GLY A 44 -6.22 -11.10 -39.16
N ILE A 45 -6.65 -11.57 -37.98
CA ILE A 45 -6.00 -11.30 -36.69
C ILE A 45 -4.58 -11.88 -36.68
N ALA A 46 -4.39 -13.13 -37.13
CA ALA A 46 -3.07 -13.75 -37.22
C ALA A 46 -2.12 -12.98 -38.15
N ALA A 47 -2.60 -12.52 -39.31
CA ALA A 47 -1.82 -11.68 -40.23
C ALA A 47 -1.47 -10.32 -39.62
N PHE A 48 -2.42 -9.67 -38.93
CA PHE A 48 -2.19 -8.39 -38.23
C PHE A 48 -1.13 -8.53 -37.12
N LEU A 49 -1.22 -9.59 -36.31
CA LEU A 49 -0.22 -9.88 -35.28
C LEU A 49 1.15 -10.24 -35.87
N TRP A 50 1.21 -10.92 -37.02
CA TRP A 50 2.47 -11.22 -37.70
C TRP A 50 3.15 -9.98 -38.31
N VAL A 51 2.36 -9.05 -38.87
CA VAL A 51 2.87 -7.75 -39.33
C VAL A 51 3.37 -6.90 -38.16
N ARG A 52 2.64 -6.86 -37.02
CA ARG A 52 3.10 -6.20 -35.79
C ARG A 52 4.33 -6.85 -35.15
N ARG A 53 4.58 -8.14 -35.39
CA ARG A 53 5.76 -8.88 -34.87
C ARG A 53 6.99 -8.87 -35.78
N SER A 54 6.98 -8.14 -36.90
CA SER A 54 8.09 -8.13 -37.85
C SER A 54 9.00 -6.89 -37.65
N PRO A 55 10.18 -7.00 -37.04
CA PRO A 55 11.12 -5.88 -36.94
C PRO A 55 11.81 -5.66 -38.28
N ALA A 56 12.05 -4.40 -38.64
CA ALA A 56 12.88 -4.08 -39.80
C ALA A 56 14.32 -4.56 -39.53
N ALA A 57 14.83 -5.46 -40.38
CA ALA A 57 16.15 -6.04 -40.20
C ALA A 57 17.26 -5.01 -40.43
N HIS A 58 18.03 -4.72 -39.38
CA HIS A 58 19.38 -4.16 -39.51
C HIS A 58 20.42 -5.17 -39.00
N VAL A 59 21.51 -5.28 -39.76
CA VAL A 59 22.46 -6.39 -39.70
C VAL A 59 23.65 -6.08 -38.82
N SER A 60 23.97 -6.95 -37.86
CA SER A 60 25.36 -7.24 -37.45
C SER A 60 25.46 -8.64 -36.82
N SER A 61 26.68 -9.14 -36.60
CA SER A 61 27.01 -10.57 -36.79
C SER A 61 27.65 -11.31 -35.61
N VAL A 62 27.30 -12.61 -35.46
CA VAL A 62 28.19 -13.76 -35.07
C VAL A 62 28.45 -13.97 -33.53
N PRO A 63 28.51 -15.23 -32.97
CA PRO A 63 27.34 -16.10 -32.69
C PRO A 63 27.38 -16.93 -31.35
N ALA A 64 26.28 -17.64 -31.03
CA ALA A 64 26.11 -18.96 -30.33
C ALA A 64 27.06 -19.37 -29.15
N THR A 65 26.63 -19.96 -28.02
CA THR A 65 25.57 -20.96 -27.67
C THR A 65 25.16 -20.80 -26.18
N THR A 66 24.14 -21.43 -25.56
CA THR A 66 23.20 -22.54 -25.88
C THR A 66 21.89 -22.38 -25.08
N GLU A 67 20.98 -23.37 -25.11
CA GLU A 67 19.67 -23.39 -24.43
C GLU A 67 19.66 -24.17 -23.10
N THR A 68 18.78 -23.77 -22.17
CA THR A 68 17.93 -24.70 -21.38
C THR A 68 16.67 -23.98 -20.90
N ASP A 69 15.51 -24.64 -20.97
CA ASP A 69 14.20 -24.09 -20.62
C ASP A 69 13.97 -23.89 -19.11
N SER A 70 13.34 -22.78 -18.74
CA SER A 70 12.44 -22.70 -17.58
C SER A 70 11.34 -21.68 -17.84
N GLU A 71 10.08 -22.12 -17.74
CA GLU A 71 8.91 -21.26 -17.88
C GLU A 71 8.76 -20.36 -16.64
N ASN A 72 8.74 -19.04 -16.85
CA ASN A 72 7.95 -18.13 -16.01
C ASN A 72 7.61 -16.89 -16.84
N GLY A 73 6.31 -16.58 -16.94
CA GLY A 73 5.81 -15.51 -17.80
C GLY A 73 6.07 -14.14 -17.22
N VAL A 74 7.13 -13.47 -17.68
CA VAL A 74 7.33 -12.04 -17.45
C VAL A 74 6.21 -11.27 -18.14
N ILE A 75 5.31 -10.69 -17.34
CA ILE A 75 4.32 -9.73 -17.83
C ILE A 75 5.03 -8.37 -17.90
N SER A 76 5.57 -8.00 -19.06
CA SER A 76 6.00 -6.62 -19.30
C SER A 76 4.79 -5.70 -19.22
N LEU A 77 4.68 -4.99 -18.09
CA LEU A 77 3.74 -3.89 -17.91
C LEU A 77 4.44 -2.59 -18.30
N ASP A 78 4.49 -2.31 -19.61
CA ASP A 78 4.78 -0.97 -20.12
C ASP A 78 3.69 -0.01 -19.63
N ASN A 79 3.92 0.64 -18.50
CA ASN A 79 3.23 1.88 -18.16
C ASN A 79 4.14 2.87 -17.41
N ALA A 80 5.39 2.97 -17.88
CA ALA A 80 6.15 4.20 -17.74
C ALA A 80 5.29 5.37 -18.23
N SER A 81 5.17 6.41 -17.40
CA SER A 81 4.32 7.60 -17.59
C SER A 81 4.08 7.94 -19.06
N ALA A 82 2.98 7.40 -19.61
CA ALA A 82 2.63 7.61 -21.00
C ALA A 82 2.33 9.10 -21.18
N PRO A 83 2.78 9.75 -22.27
CA PRO A 83 2.38 11.12 -22.54
C PRO A 83 0.85 11.16 -22.53
N ALA A 84 0.29 12.09 -21.74
CA ALA A 84 -1.15 12.20 -21.56
C ALA A 84 -1.85 12.13 -22.91
N ASP A 85 -2.82 11.23 -23.05
CA ASP A 85 -3.59 11.16 -24.29
C ASP A 85 -4.52 12.37 -24.33
N ASP A 86 -4.03 13.43 -24.96
CA ASP A 86 -4.74 14.70 -25.21
C ASP A 86 -5.94 14.54 -26.17
N SER A 87 -6.34 13.31 -26.52
CA SER A 87 -7.61 13.03 -27.18
C SER A 87 -8.80 13.26 -26.24
N LEU A 88 -9.99 13.48 -26.81
CA LEU A 88 -11.24 13.59 -26.05
C LEU A 88 -11.45 12.39 -25.12
N GLU A 89 -11.18 11.18 -25.63
CA GLU A 89 -11.37 9.92 -24.92
C GLU A 89 -10.33 9.77 -23.78
N GLY A 90 -9.08 10.17 -24.03
CA GLY A 90 -8.00 10.16 -23.04
C GLY A 90 -8.17 11.19 -21.93
N VAL A 91 -8.64 12.41 -22.24
CA VAL A 91 -8.95 13.44 -21.24
C VAL A 91 -10.13 13.03 -20.35
N ILE A 92 -11.19 12.44 -20.94
CA ILE A 92 -12.33 11.90 -20.17
C ILE A 92 -11.88 10.73 -19.29
N ALA A 93 -11.02 9.84 -19.79
CA ALA A 93 -10.48 8.73 -18.99
C ALA A 93 -9.63 9.22 -17.80
N GLN A 94 -8.77 10.23 -18.01
CA GLN A 94 -7.99 10.84 -16.93
C GLN A 94 -8.89 11.52 -15.88
N ALA A 95 -9.90 12.28 -16.32
CA ALA A 95 -10.88 12.88 -15.41
C ALA A 95 -11.68 11.83 -14.62
N LYS A 96 -12.02 10.69 -15.25
CA LYS A 96 -12.65 9.57 -14.56
C LYS A 96 -11.75 8.97 -13.48
N LEU A 97 -10.45 8.78 -13.73
CA LEU A 97 -9.52 8.28 -12.70
C LEU A 97 -9.45 9.21 -11.48
N LEU A 98 -9.44 10.54 -11.71
CA LEU A 98 -9.52 11.52 -10.62
C LEU A 98 -10.84 11.42 -9.84
N ALA A 99 -11.98 11.33 -10.54
CA ALA A 99 -13.29 11.21 -9.92
C ALA A 99 -13.50 9.88 -9.16
N ASP A 100 -12.96 8.77 -9.67
CA ASP A 100 -12.98 7.47 -8.99
C ASP A 100 -12.16 7.52 -7.69
N GLY A 101 -11.04 8.26 -7.68
CA GLY A 101 -10.27 8.61 -6.49
C GLY A 101 -10.83 9.80 -5.68
N TYR A 102 -12.10 10.15 -5.82
CA TYR A 102 -12.79 11.26 -5.11
C TYR A 102 -12.25 12.69 -5.35
N ASP A 103 -11.32 12.89 -6.30
CA ASP A 103 -10.91 14.23 -6.75
C ASP A 103 -11.83 14.76 -7.86
N TYR A 104 -13.11 14.91 -7.52
CA TYR A 104 -14.11 15.48 -8.41
C TYR A 104 -13.77 16.92 -8.84
N ASP A 105 -13.08 17.69 -7.98
CA ASP A 105 -12.64 19.05 -8.29
C ASP A 105 -11.51 19.06 -9.33
N GLY A 106 -10.50 18.20 -9.17
CA GLY A 106 -9.48 17.97 -10.18
C GLY A 106 -10.07 17.46 -11.50
N ALA A 107 -11.01 16.51 -11.45
CA ALA A 107 -11.70 15.97 -12.61
C ALA A 107 -12.47 17.06 -13.39
N ILE A 108 -13.29 17.86 -12.70
CA ILE A 108 -14.05 18.97 -13.29
C ILE A 108 -13.10 20.03 -13.86
N ASN A 109 -12.01 20.36 -13.17
CA ASN A 109 -11.03 21.36 -13.63
C ASN A 109 -10.29 20.89 -14.89
N LEU A 110 -9.84 19.63 -14.93
CA LEU A 110 -9.21 19.00 -16.10
C LEU A 110 -10.14 19.05 -17.33
N LEU A 111 -11.40 18.64 -17.15
CA LEU A 111 -12.42 18.69 -18.20
C LEU A 111 -12.70 20.13 -18.68
N SER A 112 -12.90 21.06 -17.74
CA SER A 112 -13.26 22.46 -18.03
C SER A 112 -12.13 23.28 -18.65
N SER A 113 -10.88 22.91 -18.41
CA SER A 113 -9.69 23.56 -18.99
C SER A 113 -9.22 22.92 -20.29
N SER A 114 -9.77 21.76 -20.66
CA SER A 114 -9.44 21.05 -21.91
C SER A 114 -9.89 21.81 -23.16
N THR A 115 -9.30 21.47 -24.30
CA THR A 115 -9.76 21.93 -25.63
C THR A 115 -11.17 21.44 -26.00
N TYR A 116 -11.70 20.47 -25.24
CA TYR A 116 -13.00 19.85 -25.43
C TYR A 116 -14.07 20.33 -24.43
N ALA A 117 -13.81 21.41 -23.67
CA ALA A 117 -14.73 21.92 -22.63
C ALA A 117 -16.17 22.26 -23.10
N SER A 118 -16.43 22.32 -24.41
CA SER A 118 -17.75 22.53 -25.01
C SER A 118 -18.33 21.30 -25.71
N ASP A 119 -17.69 20.13 -25.57
CA ASP A 119 -18.23 18.86 -26.06
C ASP A 119 -19.37 18.38 -25.15
N GLU A 120 -20.39 17.74 -25.74
CA GLU A 120 -21.55 17.25 -24.99
C GLU A 120 -21.16 16.16 -23.97
N SER A 121 -20.18 15.32 -24.29
CA SER A 121 -19.70 14.26 -23.38
C SER A 121 -18.91 14.83 -22.19
N VAL A 122 -18.11 15.87 -22.42
CA VAL A 122 -17.37 16.60 -21.37
C VAL A 122 -18.34 17.34 -20.45
N THR A 123 -19.35 18.00 -21.01
CA THR A 123 -20.39 18.69 -20.24
C THR A 123 -21.17 17.70 -19.36
N ALA A 124 -21.58 16.56 -19.92
CA ALA A 124 -22.29 15.52 -19.18
C ALA A 124 -21.46 14.94 -18.00
N ALA A 125 -20.16 14.71 -18.20
CA ALA A 125 -19.27 14.25 -17.12
C ALA A 125 -19.10 15.30 -16.01
N ILE A 126 -18.98 16.59 -16.36
CA ILE A 126 -18.96 17.69 -15.37
C ILE A 126 -20.26 17.74 -14.57
N ASP A 127 -21.42 17.60 -15.21
CA ASP A 127 -22.72 17.57 -14.53
C ASP A 127 -22.85 16.36 -13.59
N GLU A 128 -22.39 15.18 -14.01
CA GLU A 128 -22.36 13.95 -13.18
C GLU A 128 -21.47 14.10 -11.94
N TYR A 129 -20.27 14.67 -12.10
CA TYR A 129 -19.35 14.90 -10.98
C TYR A 129 -19.87 15.95 -10.01
N ASN A 130 -20.49 17.03 -10.49
CA ASN A 130 -21.14 18.01 -9.62
C ASN A 130 -22.32 17.40 -8.85
N ALA A 131 -23.19 16.64 -9.51
CA ALA A 131 -24.29 15.95 -8.85
C ALA A 131 -23.81 14.94 -7.80
N THR A 132 -22.69 14.25 -8.06
CA THR A 132 -22.07 13.33 -7.10
C THR A 132 -21.50 14.07 -5.89
N LYS A 133 -20.80 15.19 -6.10
CA LYS A 133 -20.28 16.05 -5.01
C LYS A 133 -21.37 16.52 -4.04
N GLU A 134 -22.56 16.86 -4.53
CA GLU A 134 -23.70 17.27 -3.69
C GLU A 134 -24.21 16.16 -2.74
N THR A 135 -23.82 14.90 -2.97
CA THR A 135 -24.19 13.75 -2.11
C THR A 135 -23.13 13.37 -1.07
N LEU A 136 -21.92 13.94 -1.14
CA LEU A 136 -20.83 13.59 -0.24
C LEU A 136 -21.10 14.08 1.19
N VAL A 137 -20.67 13.29 2.18
CA VAL A 137 -20.74 13.63 3.60
C VAL A 137 -19.34 13.88 4.16
N ARG A 138 -19.22 14.87 5.04
CA ARG A 138 -17.97 15.15 5.77
C ARG A 138 -17.72 14.04 6.78
N ALA A 139 -16.58 13.35 6.67
CA ALA A 139 -16.14 12.42 7.69
C ALA A 139 -15.65 13.17 8.95
N ASP A 140 -15.82 12.55 10.12
CA ASP A 140 -15.36 13.12 11.40
C ASP A 140 -13.84 12.93 11.55
N PRO A 141 -13.00 13.99 11.52
CA PRO A 141 -11.55 13.83 11.58
C PRO A 141 -11.05 13.23 12.90
N ARG A 142 -11.87 13.26 13.97
CA ARG A 142 -11.53 12.60 15.24
C ARG A 142 -11.89 11.10 15.27
N LYS A 143 -12.42 10.57 14.17
CA LYS A 143 -12.75 9.15 13.96
C LYS A 143 -12.04 8.57 12.74
N VAL A 144 -10.81 9.00 12.50
CA VAL A 144 -9.90 8.38 11.52
C VAL A 144 -9.03 7.38 12.27
N THR A 145 -9.09 6.11 11.89
CA THR A 145 -8.23 5.07 12.47
C THR A 145 -6.87 5.09 11.76
N HIS A 146 -5.78 4.82 12.48
CA HIS A 146 -4.42 4.75 11.89
C HIS A 146 -3.87 3.35 12.10
N VAL A 147 -3.62 2.64 11.00
CA VAL A 147 -3.03 1.30 11.00
C VAL A 147 -1.57 1.35 10.57
N PHE A 148 -0.72 0.47 11.10
CA PHE A 148 0.66 0.40 10.65
C PHE A 148 1.21 -1.02 10.56
N PHE A 149 2.23 -1.12 9.71
CA PHE A 149 3.01 -2.32 9.40
C PHE A 149 4.50 -1.99 9.55
N HIS A 150 5.33 -3.03 9.58
CA HIS A 150 6.77 -2.92 9.30
C HIS A 150 7.04 -3.45 7.88
N THR A 151 8.31 -3.62 7.50
CA THR A 151 8.71 -4.39 6.30
C THR A 151 8.00 -5.74 6.23
N LEU A 152 7.43 -6.08 5.07
CA LEU A 152 6.64 -7.30 4.92
C LEU A 152 7.52 -8.55 4.74
N ILE A 153 7.11 -9.66 5.37
CA ILE A 153 7.68 -10.98 5.10
C ILE A 153 7.18 -11.45 3.73
N MET A 154 8.09 -11.58 2.78
CA MET A 154 7.81 -12.06 1.42
C MET A 154 8.03 -13.56 1.26
N ASP A 155 8.92 -14.15 2.06
CA ASP A 155 9.18 -15.59 2.12
C ASP A 155 9.14 -16.08 3.57
N THR A 156 8.01 -16.68 3.95
CA THR A 156 7.77 -17.22 5.29
C THR A 156 8.62 -18.45 5.61
N SER A 157 9.17 -19.13 4.61
CA SER A 157 10.07 -20.28 4.82
C SER A 157 11.47 -19.88 5.28
N LYS A 158 11.85 -18.62 5.02
CA LYS A 158 13.10 -18.00 5.50
C LYS A 158 12.90 -17.23 6.80
N ALA A 159 11.81 -16.45 6.91
CA ALA A 159 11.52 -15.68 8.12
C ALA A 159 11.16 -16.57 9.33
N PHE A 160 10.72 -17.82 9.10
CA PHE A 160 10.33 -18.80 10.13
C PHE A 160 11.12 -20.11 10.01
N ASP A 161 12.45 -20.00 9.88
CA ASP A 161 13.38 -21.13 9.71
C ASP A 161 13.92 -21.71 11.05
N GLY A 162 13.55 -21.12 12.18
CA GLY A 162 14.03 -21.48 13.53
C GLY A 162 15.29 -20.76 14.01
N ASP A 163 15.76 -19.70 13.34
CA ASP A 163 16.94 -18.94 13.76
C ASP A 163 16.74 -18.08 15.04
N SER A 164 17.72 -17.22 15.31
CA SER A 164 17.71 -16.20 16.36
C SER A 164 16.70 -15.04 16.16
N ARG A 165 16.29 -14.74 14.92
CA ARG A 165 15.43 -13.62 14.51
C ARG A 165 13.97 -14.00 14.31
N GLU A 166 13.65 -15.26 13.95
CA GLU A 166 12.29 -15.79 13.77
C GLU A 166 11.28 -15.20 14.77
N LYS A 167 11.62 -15.21 16.06
CA LYS A 167 10.72 -14.75 17.13
C LYS A 167 10.39 -13.27 17.06
N GLY A 168 11.33 -12.45 16.62
CA GLY A 168 11.10 -11.03 16.36
C GLY A 168 10.22 -10.83 15.13
N TYR A 169 10.56 -11.49 14.02
CA TYR A 169 9.78 -11.40 12.79
C TYR A 169 8.33 -11.87 12.96
N ASN A 170 8.13 -13.03 13.58
CA ASN A 170 6.81 -13.56 13.87
C ASN A 170 6.00 -12.66 14.81
N GLN A 171 6.65 -11.88 15.67
CA GLN A 171 6.00 -10.95 16.58
C GLN A 171 5.56 -9.65 15.88
N VAL A 172 6.47 -8.93 15.21
CA VAL A 172 6.21 -7.54 14.75
C VAL A 172 5.99 -7.39 13.24
N MET A 173 6.31 -8.41 12.44
CA MET A 173 6.18 -8.34 10.98
C MET A 173 4.87 -8.95 10.49
N THR A 174 4.45 -8.52 9.30
CA THR A 174 3.24 -8.97 8.61
C THR A 174 3.66 -9.72 7.34
N THR A 175 3.00 -10.81 7.00
CA THR A 175 3.26 -11.52 5.74
C THR A 175 2.61 -10.81 4.56
N LYS A 176 3.13 -11.01 3.34
CA LYS A 176 2.49 -10.55 2.10
C LYS A 176 1.01 -10.96 2.04
N ASP A 177 0.72 -12.22 2.33
CA ASP A 177 -0.63 -12.79 2.24
C ASP A 177 -1.59 -12.17 3.27
N GLU A 178 -1.13 -11.90 4.49
CA GLU A 178 -1.92 -11.15 5.47
C GLU A 178 -2.16 -9.71 5.01
N PHE A 179 -1.12 -9.00 4.54
CA PHE A 179 -1.23 -7.62 4.08
C PHE A 179 -2.28 -7.48 2.96
N MET A 180 -2.21 -8.32 1.92
CA MET A 180 -3.17 -8.27 0.80
C MET A 180 -4.61 -8.59 1.24
N LYS A 181 -4.81 -9.55 2.16
CA LYS A 181 -6.14 -9.84 2.72
C LYS A 181 -6.67 -8.70 3.61
N ILE A 182 -5.79 -8.01 4.34
CA ILE A 182 -6.14 -6.84 5.15
C ILE A 182 -6.63 -5.72 4.23
N LEU A 183 -5.88 -5.40 3.15
CA LEU A 183 -6.30 -4.42 2.16
C LEU A 183 -7.68 -4.77 1.58
N GLN A 184 -7.86 -6.02 1.12
CA GLN A 184 -9.12 -6.49 0.54
C GLN A 184 -10.29 -6.37 1.52
N SER A 185 -10.14 -6.87 2.76
CA SER A 185 -11.18 -6.80 3.78
C SER A 185 -11.52 -5.35 4.14
N MET A 186 -10.51 -4.48 4.27
CA MET A 186 -10.74 -3.07 4.57
C MET A 186 -11.49 -2.37 3.42
N TYR A 187 -11.09 -2.60 2.17
CA TYR A 187 -11.77 -2.09 0.98
C TYR A 187 -13.23 -2.56 0.90
N GLU A 188 -13.50 -3.87 1.03
CA GLU A 188 -14.86 -4.43 1.04
C GLU A 188 -15.74 -3.88 2.17
N ARG A 189 -15.13 -3.54 3.31
CA ARG A 189 -15.78 -2.89 4.44
C ARG A 189 -15.91 -1.37 4.27
N GLY A 190 -15.59 -0.82 3.11
CA GLY A 190 -15.74 0.59 2.76
C GLY A 190 -14.71 1.52 3.39
N PHE A 191 -13.53 1.04 3.78
CA PHE A 191 -12.44 1.92 4.19
C PHE A 191 -11.80 2.61 2.97
N VAL A 192 -11.35 3.85 3.16
CA VAL A 192 -10.67 4.69 2.17
C VAL A 192 -9.41 5.27 2.80
N LEU A 193 -8.26 5.07 2.17
CA LEU A 193 -6.98 5.60 2.59
C LEU A 193 -6.96 7.12 2.40
N VAL A 194 -6.58 7.84 3.45
CA VAL A 194 -6.35 9.29 3.46
C VAL A 194 -4.93 9.56 3.98
N ARG A 195 -4.34 10.69 3.59
CA ARG A 195 -3.05 11.14 4.17
C ARG A 195 -3.25 11.57 5.62
N LEU A 196 -2.19 11.55 6.42
CA LEU A 196 -2.21 12.13 7.76
C LEU A 196 -2.57 13.63 7.69
N HIS A 197 -2.03 14.34 6.70
CA HIS A 197 -2.35 15.73 6.40
C HIS A 197 -3.80 15.98 5.92
N ASP A 198 -4.54 14.95 5.45
CA ASP A 198 -5.96 15.10 5.13
C ASP A 198 -6.84 15.11 6.39
N VAL A 199 -6.34 14.60 7.53
CA VAL A 199 -7.08 14.55 8.81
C VAL A 199 -7.07 15.91 9.50
N ALA A 200 -5.91 16.57 9.54
CA ALA A 200 -5.75 17.96 9.98
C ALA A 200 -4.46 18.53 9.39
N TYR A 201 -4.37 19.86 9.25
CA TYR A 201 -3.19 20.50 8.67
C TYR A 201 -2.88 21.87 9.30
N GLU A 202 -1.59 22.25 9.33
CA GLU A 202 -1.14 23.57 9.79
C GLU A 202 -1.53 24.65 8.77
N VAL A 203 -2.26 25.68 9.20
CA VAL A 203 -2.59 26.88 8.44
C VAL A 203 -1.91 28.11 9.03
N THR A 204 -1.47 29.02 8.16
CA THR A 204 -0.96 30.34 8.57
C THR A 204 -2.07 31.37 8.40
N ALA A 205 -2.43 32.05 9.49
CA ALA A 205 -3.43 33.13 9.50
C ALA A 205 -2.86 34.45 8.95
N GLU A 206 -3.73 35.43 8.68
CA GLU A 206 -3.34 36.74 8.14
C GLU A 206 -2.34 37.52 9.01
N ASP A 207 -2.32 37.28 10.32
CA ASP A 207 -1.38 37.89 11.27
C ASP A 207 -0.03 37.15 11.37
N GLY A 208 0.15 36.07 10.61
CA GLY A 208 1.34 35.22 10.62
C GLY A 208 1.38 34.18 11.75
N SER A 209 0.36 34.12 12.62
CA SER A 209 0.21 33.00 13.55
C SER A 209 -0.11 31.71 12.78
N ARG A 210 0.30 30.57 13.34
CA ARG A 210 -0.02 29.24 12.79
C ARG A 210 -0.95 28.51 13.74
N HIS A 211 -1.89 27.77 13.18
CA HIS A 211 -2.75 26.87 13.94
C HIS A 211 -3.13 25.63 13.12
N PHE A 212 -3.56 24.58 13.77
CA PHE A 212 -4.11 23.39 13.13
C PHE A 212 -5.58 23.57 12.76
N GLN A 213 -5.92 23.25 11.51
CA GLN A 213 -7.28 23.17 11.02
C GLN A 213 -7.70 21.70 10.86
N GLU A 214 -8.94 21.37 11.27
CA GLU A 214 -9.55 20.08 10.93
C GLU A 214 -9.67 19.90 9.41
N GLY A 215 -9.32 18.71 8.92
CA GLY A 215 -9.53 18.32 7.54
C GLY A 215 -11.00 18.31 7.11
N ASP A 216 -11.22 18.40 5.80
CA ASP A 216 -12.55 18.35 5.18
C ASP A 216 -12.61 17.15 4.21
N ILE A 217 -12.52 15.95 4.79
CA ILE A 217 -12.58 14.69 4.05
C ILE A 217 -14.04 14.44 3.64
N MET A 218 -14.33 14.56 2.35
CA MET A 218 -15.68 14.42 1.78
C MET A 218 -15.79 13.07 1.06
N LEU A 219 -16.63 12.17 1.57
CA LEU A 219 -16.78 10.79 1.05
C LEU A 219 -18.26 10.44 0.84
N PRO A 220 -18.58 9.43 0.01
CA PRO A 220 -19.93 8.86 -0.06
C PRO A 220 -20.39 8.29 1.29
N GLU A 221 -21.70 8.33 1.55
CA GLU A 221 -22.27 7.80 2.79
C GLU A 221 -21.87 6.33 3.02
N GLY A 222 -21.35 6.04 4.21
CA GLY A 222 -20.90 4.70 4.62
C GLY A 222 -19.42 4.38 4.36
N LYS A 223 -18.70 5.17 3.54
CA LYS A 223 -17.23 5.07 3.43
C LYS A 223 -16.56 5.61 4.71
N LYS A 224 -15.40 5.07 5.07
CA LYS A 224 -14.67 5.38 6.32
C LYS A 224 -13.21 5.75 6.04
N PRO A 225 -12.74 6.95 6.39
CA PRO A 225 -11.32 7.30 6.23
C PRO A 225 -10.42 6.52 7.20
N PHE A 226 -9.21 6.18 6.76
CA PHE A 226 -8.14 5.67 7.61
C PHE A 226 -6.77 6.13 7.11
N VAL A 227 -5.80 6.24 8.02
CA VAL A 227 -4.39 6.51 7.71
C VAL A 227 -3.61 5.19 7.76
N MET A 228 -2.65 5.02 6.87
CA MET A 228 -1.70 3.90 6.89
C MET A 228 -0.28 4.43 7.09
N SER A 229 0.55 3.72 7.84
CA SER A 229 2.00 3.95 7.82
C SER A 229 2.81 2.65 7.77
N GLN A 230 4.05 2.77 7.31
CA GLN A 230 5.05 1.71 7.38
C GLN A 230 6.25 2.20 8.21
N ASP A 231 6.63 1.44 9.22
CA ASP A 231 7.77 1.72 10.09
C ASP A 231 9.00 0.93 9.60
N ASP A 232 10.20 1.44 9.87
CA ASP A 232 11.49 0.80 9.59
C ASP A 232 11.79 0.43 8.13
N VAL A 233 11.43 1.29 7.18
CA VAL A 233 11.68 1.10 5.72
C VAL A 233 13.15 1.40 5.35
N CYS A 234 14.05 0.68 6.01
CA CYS A 234 15.51 0.81 5.95
C CYS A 234 16.21 -0.43 5.33
N TYR A 235 15.49 -1.55 5.21
CA TYR A 235 15.99 -2.88 4.80
C TYR A 235 17.34 -3.19 5.47
N TYR A 236 17.28 -3.48 6.77
CA TYR A 236 18.44 -3.60 7.63
C TYR A 236 19.38 -4.72 7.22
N GLU A 237 20.67 -4.57 7.53
CA GLU A 237 21.69 -5.58 7.20
C GLU A 237 21.40 -6.95 7.84
N TYR A 238 20.70 -6.98 8.98
CA TYR A 238 20.32 -8.22 9.65
C TYR A 238 19.14 -8.97 9.00
N MET A 239 18.45 -8.38 8.01
CA MET A 239 17.35 -9.01 7.26
C MET A 239 17.84 -9.75 6.01
N ASP A 240 19.14 -9.68 5.70
CA ASP A 240 19.71 -10.25 4.47
C ASP A 240 19.69 -11.78 4.51
N GLY A 241 18.85 -12.39 3.66
CA GLY A 241 18.59 -13.82 3.64
C GLY A 241 17.28 -14.26 4.32
N ASP A 242 16.65 -13.39 5.11
CA ASP A 242 15.51 -13.76 5.97
C ASP A 242 14.13 -13.62 5.29
N GLY A 243 14.09 -13.49 3.96
CA GLY A 243 12.83 -13.45 3.19
C GLY A 243 12.17 -12.07 3.06
N PHE A 244 12.96 -10.99 3.12
CA PHE A 244 12.52 -9.60 2.94
C PHE A 244 13.08 -8.99 1.64
N ALA A 245 12.51 -7.87 1.18
CA ALA A 245 13.16 -7.01 0.20
C ALA A 245 14.52 -6.47 0.73
N SER A 246 15.47 -6.26 -0.17
CA SER A 246 16.82 -5.78 0.16
C SER A 246 16.99 -4.26 -0.01
N ARG A 247 16.19 -3.63 -0.88
CA ARG A 247 16.31 -2.21 -1.25
C ARG A 247 15.01 -1.72 -1.89
N MET A 248 14.78 -0.41 -1.86
CA MET A 248 13.80 0.25 -2.71
C MET A 248 14.52 1.09 -3.77
N ILE A 249 14.06 0.99 -5.01
CA ILE A 249 14.62 1.66 -6.19
C ILE A 249 13.51 2.37 -6.97
N ILE A 250 13.90 3.09 -8.03
CA ILE A 250 12.96 3.57 -9.04
C ILE A 250 12.88 2.52 -10.15
N GLY A 251 11.68 2.03 -10.45
CA GLY A 251 11.42 1.05 -11.50
C GLY A 251 11.55 1.63 -12.91
N GLU A 252 11.48 0.76 -13.92
CA GLU A 252 11.51 1.16 -15.35
C GLU A 252 10.32 2.06 -15.74
N ASP A 253 9.22 1.99 -14.98
CA ASP A 253 8.03 2.83 -15.12
C ASP A 253 8.15 4.21 -14.43
N GLY A 254 9.23 4.44 -13.68
CA GLY A 254 9.45 5.65 -12.90
C GLY A 254 8.76 5.67 -11.53
N LYS A 255 8.24 4.53 -11.05
CA LYS A 255 7.59 4.40 -9.74
C LYS A 255 8.52 3.76 -8.69
N PRO A 256 8.25 3.94 -7.38
CA PRO A 256 8.95 3.20 -6.34
C PRO A 256 8.69 1.69 -6.46
N THR A 257 9.75 0.89 -6.41
CA THR A 257 9.64 -0.59 -6.43
C THR A 257 10.77 -1.21 -5.61
N ASN A 258 10.72 -2.52 -5.37
CA ASN A 258 11.70 -3.19 -4.52
C ASN A 258 12.63 -4.12 -5.30
N GLU A 259 13.87 -4.20 -4.82
CA GLU A 259 14.79 -5.30 -5.11
C GLU A 259 14.65 -6.38 -4.03
N MET A 260 14.73 -7.65 -4.44
CA MET A 260 14.84 -8.80 -3.54
C MET A 260 15.92 -9.76 -4.06
N LYS A 261 16.80 -10.24 -3.18
CA LYS A 261 17.80 -11.25 -3.51
C LYS A 261 17.16 -12.64 -3.55
N MET A 262 17.45 -13.39 -4.61
CA MET A 262 16.94 -14.73 -4.87
C MET A 262 17.96 -15.81 -4.45
N ASP A 263 17.51 -17.06 -4.31
CA ASP A 263 18.34 -18.19 -3.84
C ASP A 263 19.53 -18.52 -4.75
N ASP A 264 19.44 -18.19 -6.03
CA ASP A 264 20.53 -18.35 -7.01
C ASP A 264 21.53 -17.18 -6.99
N GLY A 265 21.33 -16.19 -6.12
CA GLY A 265 22.14 -14.98 -6.02
C GLY A 265 21.77 -13.88 -7.01
N SER A 266 20.73 -14.07 -7.83
CA SER A 266 20.19 -12.99 -8.67
C SER A 266 19.41 -11.97 -7.84
N VAL A 267 19.21 -10.78 -8.41
CA VAL A 267 18.31 -9.75 -7.85
C VAL A 267 17.06 -9.70 -8.72
N SER A 268 15.90 -9.88 -8.10
CA SER A 268 14.60 -9.66 -8.73
C SER A 268 14.06 -8.28 -8.37
N VAL A 269 13.33 -7.66 -9.31
CA VAL A 269 12.69 -6.35 -9.13
C VAL A 269 11.17 -6.53 -9.20
N GLY A 270 10.43 -5.94 -8.26
CA GLY A 270 8.97 -6.00 -8.24
C GLY A 270 8.36 -5.71 -6.87
N SER A 271 7.09 -6.11 -6.70
CA SER A 271 6.29 -5.81 -5.51
C SER A 271 6.64 -6.72 -4.33
N TYR A 272 7.78 -6.39 -3.68
CA TYR A 272 8.38 -7.11 -2.55
C TYR A 272 8.26 -6.40 -1.19
N ASP A 273 7.46 -5.35 -1.08
CA ASP A 273 7.12 -4.70 0.19
C ASP A 273 5.82 -3.87 0.05
N LEU A 274 5.36 -3.27 1.14
CA LEU A 274 4.11 -2.51 1.23
C LEU A 274 3.96 -1.44 0.14
N VAL A 275 5.00 -0.67 -0.18
CA VAL A 275 4.93 0.46 -1.12
C VAL A 275 4.41 0.05 -2.51
N PRO A 276 5.10 -0.80 -3.30
CA PRO A 276 4.60 -1.21 -4.61
C PRO A 276 3.34 -2.08 -4.53
N LEU A 277 3.14 -2.87 -3.44
CA LEU A 277 1.91 -3.65 -3.27
C LEU A 277 0.67 -2.78 -3.03
N LEU A 278 0.82 -1.64 -2.34
CA LEU A 278 -0.23 -0.65 -2.17
C LEU A 278 -0.52 0.09 -3.48
N ASP A 279 0.50 0.35 -4.30
CA ASP A 279 0.35 0.98 -5.62
C ASP A 279 -0.40 0.07 -6.60
N ASP A 280 -0.04 -1.21 -6.65
CA ASP A 280 -0.77 -2.23 -7.41
C ASP A 280 -2.24 -2.31 -6.96
N PHE A 281 -2.49 -2.33 -5.64
CA PHE A 281 -3.86 -2.38 -5.11
C PHE A 281 -4.69 -1.12 -5.44
N ILE A 282 -4.12 0.08 -5.32
CA ILE A 282 -4.80 1.34 -5.65
C ILE A 282 -5.05 1.47 -7.16
N LYS A 283 -4.16 0.92 -7.99
CA LYS A 283 -4.32 0.87 -9.46
C LYS A 283 -5.49 -0.03 -9.89
N GLU A 284 -5.75 -1.11 -9.15
CA GLU A 284 -6.94 -1.96 -9.34
C GLU A 284 -8.20 -1.39 -8.66
N HIS A 285 -8.03 -0.64 -7.56
CA HIS A 285 -9.10 -0.07 -6.73
C HIS A 285 -8.88 1.44 -6.47
N PRO A 286 -9.11 2.32 -7.48
CA PRO A 286 -8.88 3.76 -7.33
C PRO A 286 -9.74 4.38 -6.21
N ASP A 287 -10.94 3.86 -5.97
CA ASP A 287 -11.84 4.31 -4.89
C ASP A 287 -11.45 3.79 -3.48
N PHE A 288 -10.30 3.12 -3.35
CA PHE A 288 -9.63 2.89 -2.07
C PHE A 288 -8.77 4.09 -1.63
N SER A 289 -8.38 4.99 -2.54
CA SER A 289 -7.47 6.10 -2.26
C SER A 289 -8.16 7.46 -2.40
N TYR A 290 -8.16 8.25 -1.33
CA TYR A 290 -8.67 9.62 -1.36
C TYR A 290 -7.66 10.55 -2.04
N ARG A 291 -7.98 11.03 -3.24
CA ARG A 291 -7.20 12.01 -4.00
C ARG A 291 -5.74 11.59 -4.21
N GLY A 292 -5.52 10.29 -4.42
CA GLY A 292 -4.18 9.70 -4.59
C GLY A 292 -3.39 9.51 -3.30
N ALA A 293 -4.01 9.62 -2.12
CA ALA A 293 -3.39 9.31 -0.83
C ALA A 293 -2.71 7.93 -0.80
N LYS A 294 -1.48 7.91 -0.29
CA LYS A 294 -0.67 6.72 -0.01
C LYS A 294 -0.37 6.65 1.50
N ALA A 295 0.48 5.70 1.91
CA ALA A 295 0.91 5.55 3.31
C ALA A 295 1.97 6.60 3.71
N CYS A 296 2.13 6.82 5.02
CA CYS A 296 3.30 7.49 5.58
C CYS A 296 4.45 6.48 5.71
N ILE A 297 5.59 6.74 5.08
CA ILE A 297 6.79 5.89 5.10
C ILE A 297 7.79 6.47 6.10
N ALA A 298 8.06 5.72 7.17
CA ALA A 298 8.94 6.15 8.25
C ALA A 298 10.31 5.49 8.20
N PHE A 299 11.33 6.31 8.42
CA PHE A 299 12.73 5.87 8.38
C PHE A 299 13.39 5.94 9.74
N THR A 300 14.35 5.04 9.96
CA THR A 300 15.44 5.27 10.93
C THR A 300 16.69 5.77 10.20
N GLY A 301 17.79 6.00 10.91
CA GLY A 301 19.05 6.45 10.29
C GLY A 301 20.24 5.54 10.54
N TYR A 302 20.29 4.75 11.61
CA TYR A 302 21.49 4.02 12.06
C TYR A 302 22.05 2.95 11.10
N ASN A 303 21.28 2.57 10.07
CA ASN A 303 21.66 1.64 9.01
C ASN A 303 21.44 2.25 7.61
N GLY A 304 21.23 3.57 7.57
CA GLY A 304 20.70 4.30 6.43
C GLY A 304 19.20 4.07 6.17
N ILE A 305 18.74 4.48 5.00
CA ILE A 305 17.32 4.46 4.58
C ILE A 305 17.13 3.66 3.30
N LEU A 306 15.96 3.07 3.09
CA LEU A 306 15.55 2.43 1.83
C LEU A 306 16.52 1.34 1.30
N GLY A 307 17.36 0.76 2.15
CA GLY A 307 18.38 -0.24 1.78
C GLY A 307 19.68 0.35 1.26
N TYR A 308 19.86 1.68 1.36
CA TYR A 308 21.11 2.39 1.10
C TYR A 308 21.84 2.67 2.41
N ARG A 309 23.16 2.46 2.47
CA ARG A 309 23.96 2.62 3.69
C ARG A 309 24.44 4.07 3.82
N THR A 310 23.48 4.94 4.14
CA THR A 310 23.64 6.41 4.11
C THR A 310 24.20 7.04 5.38
N ASP A 311 24.26 6.32 6.51
CA ASP A 311 24.79 6.85 7.78
C ASP A 311 26.30 7.07 7.73
N SER A 312 26.80 8.15 8.35
CA SER A 312 28.22 8.47 8.35
C SER A 312 29.14 7.39 8.97
N ALA A 313 28.60 6.44 9.75
CA ALA A 313 29.32 5.24 10.19
C ALA A 313 29.88 4.39 9.03
N TYR A 314 29.22 4.39 7.87
CA TYR A 314 29.67 3.67 6.66
C TYR A 314 30.70 4.47 5.83
N ASN A 315 30.94 5.75 6.15
CA ASN A 315 31.86 6.61 5.40
C ASN A 315 33.34 6.51 5.86
N THR A 316 33.70 5.45 6.59
CA THR A 316 35.06 5.22 7.09
C THR A 316 35.99 4.63 6.02
N ASP A 317 37.31 4.82 6.19
CA ASP A 317 38.30 4.22 5.28
C ASP A 317 38.35 2.70 5.47
N GLU A 318 38.12 2.21 6.69
CA GLU A 318 38.02 0.79 7.03
C GLU A 318 36.85 0.13 6.28
N TYR A 319 35.64 0.68 6.36
CA TYR A 319 34.47 0.11 5.67
C TYR A 319 34.66 0.10 4.15
N LYS A 320 35.18 1.18 3.55
CA LYS A 320 35.47 1.24 2.11
C LYS A 320 36.56 0.26 1.67
N ALA A 321 37.50 -0.08 2.54
CA ALA A 321 38.53 -1.09 2.25
C ALA A 321 37.97 -2.52 2.28
N GLU A 322 36.97 -2.79 3.12
CA GLU A 322 36.25 -4.06 3.18
C GLU A 322 35.19 -4.19 2.06
N HIS A 323 34.63 -3.06 1.62
CA HIS A 323 33.61 -2.96 0.57
C HIS A 323 34.09 -2.08 -0.61
N PRO A 324 34.97 -2.59 -1.50
CA PRO A 324 35.62 -1.78 -2.53
C PRO A 324 34.68 -1.21 -3.61
N ASP A 325 33.50 -1.81 -3.80
CA ASP A 325 32.45 -1.33 -4.71
C ASP A 325 31.48 -0.34 -4.04
N PHE A 326 31.64 -0.04 -2.75
CA PHE A 326 30.78 0.87 -2.00
C PHE A 326 31.14 2.34 -2.23
N ASN A 327 30.14 3.15 -2.56
CA ASN A 327 30.28 4.59 -2.74
C ASN A 327 29.24 5.36 -1.91
N PHE A 328 29.69 5.91 -0.78
CA PHE A 328 28.85 6.62 0.19
C PHE A 328 28.04 7.78 -0.42
N GLU A 329 28.67 8.60 -1.27
CA GLU A 329 28.00 9.76 -1.89
C GLU A 329 26.94 9.33 -2.91
N GLU A 330 27.16 8.21 -3.59
CA GLU A 330 26.21 7.63 -4.55
C GLU A 330 25.02 6.95 -3.84
N GLU A 331 25.27 6.24 -2.74
CA GLU A 331 24.22 5.67 -1.90
C GLU A 331 23.31 6.78 -1.33
N ARG A 332 23.89 7.88 -0.82
CA ARG A 332 23.13 9.07 -0.39
C ARG A 332 22.36 9.73 -1.54
N ALA A 333 23.01 9.92 -2.70
CA ALA A 333 22.37 10.52 -3.86
C ALA A 333 21.24 9.67 -4.46
N ASN A 334 21.35 8.34 -4.40
CA ASN A 334 20.31 7.43 -4.89
C ASN A 334 19.15 7.32 -3.88
N ALA A 335 19.44 7.23 -2.58
CA ALA A 335 18.41 7.29 -1.54
C ALA A 335 17.55 8.56 -1.66
N ALA A 336 18.17 9.74 -1.83
CA ALA A 336 17.45 11.00 -2.02
C ALA A 336 16.54 11.02 -3.27
N LYS A 337 16.95 10.38 -4.38
CA LYS A 337 16.09 10.23 -5.58
C LYS A 337 14.88 9.33 -5.29
N VAL A 338 15.07 8.23 -4.57
CA VAL A 338 13.95 7.31 -4.23
C VAL A 338 12.99 7.99 -3.25
N VAL A 339 13.48 8.78 -2.28
CA VAL A 339 12.58 9.57 -1.42
C VAL A 339 11.82 10.63 -2.21
N GLN A 340 12.44 11.30 -3.20
CA GLN A 340 11.69 12.21 -4.07
C GLN A 340 10.64 11.46 -4.90
N CYS A 341 10.97 10.29 -5.44
CA CYS A 341 10.04 9.43 -6.18
C CYS A 341 8.82 9.00 -5.32
N LEU A 342 9.04 8.63 -4.05
CA LEU A 342 7.98 8.36 -3.08
C LEU A 342 7.06 9.58 -2.90
N ARG A 343 7.63 10.79 -2.70
CA ARG A 343 6.86 12.03 -2.55
C ARG A 343 6.07 12.39 -3.81
N ASP A 344 6.69 12.23 -4.98
CA ASP A 344 6.07 12.51 -6.30
C ASP A 344 4.93 11.52 -6.62
N ASP A 345 4.94 10.32 -6.03
CA ASP A 345 3.83 9.36 -6.11
C ASP A 345 2.73 9.55 -5.04
N GLY A 346 2.97 10.40 -4.03
CA GLY A 346 1.99 10.76 -3.01
C GLY A 346 2.20 10.12 -1.63
N PHE A 347 3.32 9.43 -1.41
CA PHE A 347 3.71 8.94 -0.08
C PHE A 347 4.18 10.09 0.81
N GLU A 348 3.72 10.09 2.06
CA GLU A 348 4.21 11.00 3.10
C GLU A 348 5.49 10.44 3.70
N ILE A 349 6.45 11.29 4.06
CA ILE A 349 7.71 10.86 4.68
C ILE A 349 7.69 11.21 6.17
N ALA A 350 8.10 10.27 7.00
CA ALA A 350 8.07 10.39 8.45
C ALA A 350 9.41 10.00 9.11
N SER A 351 9.64 10.51 10.32
CA SER A 351 10.72 10.05 11.19
C SER A 351 10.28 8.89 12.07
N HIS A 352 11.14 7.90 12.21
CA HIS A 352 11.09 6.88 13.25
C HIS A 352 12.29 7.02 14.22
N SER A 353 12.68 8.26 14.53
CA SER A 353 13.96 8.65 15.17
C SER A 353 15.19 8.26 14.31
N TRP A 354 16.42 8.58 14.73
CA TRP A 354 17.61 8.09 14.03
C TRP A 354 17.98 6.67 14.49
N GLY A 355 17.96 6.43 15.80
CA GLY A 355 18.50 5.22 16.41
C GLY A 355 17.46 4.21 16.91
N HIS A 356 16.22 4.28 16.39
CA HIS A 356 15.05 3.50 16.85
C HIS A 356 14.91 3.54 18.39
N ARG A 357 14.75 4.74 18.96
CA ARG A 357 14.81 4.96 20.41
C ARG A 357 13.45 5.08 21.09
N ASN A 358 13.40 4.68 22.36
CA ASN A 358 12.25 4.85 23.24
C ASN A 358 12.13 6.34 23.69
N MET A 359 11.66 7.20 22.78
CA MET A 359 11.75 8.66 22.85
C MET A 359 11.15 9.29 24.11
N GLY A 360 10.08 8.72 24.67
CA GLY A 360 9.48 9.17 25.93
C GLY A 360 10.37 8.97 27.16
N THR A 361 11.20 7.91 27.21
CA THR A 361 11.91 7.50 28.42
C THR A 361 13.42 7.72 28.41
N ILE A 362 14.07 7.79 27.24
CA ILE A 362 15.53 7.99 27.15
C ILE A 362 15.97 9.32 27.80
N PRO A 363 17.17 9.37 28.43
CA PRO A 363 17.73 10.61 28.96
C PRO A 363 17.74 11.77 27.94
N MET A 364 17.54 13.00 28.40
CA MET A 364 17.37 14.17 27.51
C MET A 364 18.62 14.51 26.68
N ASP A 365 19.82 14.14 27.12
CA ASP A 365 21.04 14.23 26.30
C ASP A 365 21.00 13.24 25.12
N LYS A 366 20.53 12.02 25.35
CA LYS A 366 20.36 10.99 24.32
C LYS A 366 19.20 11.30 23.37
N PHE A 367 18.12 11.89 23.87
CA PHE A 367 17.01 12.38 23.05
C PHE A 367 17.46 13.46 22.06
N ARG A 368 18.28 14.42 22.54
CA ARG A 368 18.90 15.44 21.69
C ARG A 368 19.85 14.81 20.68
N GLU A 369 20.77 13.95 21.13
CA GLU A 369 21.73 13.27 20.25
C GLU A 369 21.05 12.53 19.09
N ASP A 370 19.98 11.79 19.37
CA ASP A 370 19.25 11.00 18.37
C ASP A 370 18.49 11.89 17.38
N THR A 371 17.79 12.91 17.89
CA THR A 371 17.05 13.89 17.07
C THR A 371 17.98 14.79 16.24
N ASP A 372 19.15 15.16 16.77
CA ASP A 372 20.18 15.89 16.02
C ASP A 372 20.76 15.02 14.90
N LYS A 373 21.01 13.72 15.15
CA LYS A 373 21.43 12.78 14.10
C LYS A 373 20.37 12.59 13.03
N TRP A 374 19.08 12.52 13.37
CA TRP A 374 18.00 12.49 12.38
C TRP A 374 18.10 13.68 11.42
N ALA A 375 18.17 14.90 11.98
CA ALA A 375 18.23 16.13 11.19
C ALA A 375 19.51 16.22 10.33
N ASN A 376 20.64 15.74 10.83
CA ASN A 376 21.92 15.80 10.10
C ASN A 376 22.05 14.70 9.02
N GLU A 377 21.65 13.48 9.33
CA GLU A 377 21.92 12.29 8.49
C GLU A 377 20.77 11.94 7.55
N VAL A 378 19.52 12.00 8.03
CA VAL A 378 18.34 11.53 7.28
C VAL A 378 17.55 12.67 6.67
N GLU A 379 17.27 13.74 7.42
CA GLU A 379 16.48 14.87 6.90
C GLU A 379 17.16 15.58 5.72
N THR A 380 18.50 15.57 5.69
CA THR A 380 19.30 16.06 4.55
C THR A 380 19.12 15.25 3.25
N LEU A 381 18.54 14.05 3.33
CA LEU A 381 18.19 13.19 2.19
C LEU A 381 16.70 13.21 1.89
N THR A 382 15.84 13.25 2.91
CA THR A 382 14.38 13.21 2.76
C THR A 382 13.77 14.57 2.42
N GLY A 383 14.52 15.65 2.64
CA GLY A 383 13.94 16.99 2.81
C GLY A 383 13.12 17.09 4.11
N PRO A 384 12.54 18.28 4.39
CA PRO A 384 11.78 18.54 5.60
C PRO A 384 10.70 17.49 5.90
N CYS A 385 10.59 17.13 7.17
CA CYS A 385 9.70 16.09 7.65
C CYS A 385 9.06 16.52 8.97
N ASP A 386 7.75 16.72 8.99
CA ASP A 386 6.99 17.18 10.17
C ASP A 386 6.22 16.06 10.89
N ILE A 387 6.29 14.83 10.37
CA ILE A 387 5.70 13.64 11.00
C ILE A 387 6.77 12.88 11.79
N ILE A 388 6.49 12.57 13.06
CA ILE A 388 7.24 11.57 13.83
C ILE A 388 6.31 10.44 14.28
N LEU A 389 6.64 9.22 13.85
CA LEU A 389 6.06 7.97 14.34
C LEU A 389 6.98 7.48 15.44
N PHE A 390 6.52 7.37 16.69
CA PHE A 390 7.39 7.05 17.81
C PHE A 390 7.78 5.57 17.84
N PRO A 391 9.08 5.22 17.91
CA PRO A 391 9.52 3.84 18.07
C PRO A 391 9.00 3.23 19.34
N PHE A 392 8.61 1.95 19.26
CA PHE A 392 7.89 1.22 20.31
C PHE A 392 6.58 1.90 20.78
N GLY A 393 6.05 2.88 20.03
CA GLY A 393 4.94 3.73 20.48
C GLY A 393 5.29 4.66 21.65
N SER A 394 6.58 4.88 21.93
CA SER A 394 7.07 5.64 23.09
C SER A 394 6.84 7.14 22.95
N ASP A 395 5.61 7.55 23.27
CA ASP A 395 5.16 8.92 23.28
C ASP A 395 5.95 9.79 24.29
N ILE A 396 6.14 11.07 23.95
CA ILE A 396 6.77 12.09 24.80
C ILE A 396 5.83 12.65 25.89
N GLY A 397 4.53 12.33 25.83
CA GLY A 397 3.53 12.69 26.83
C GLY A 397 2.64 11.51 27.25
N ASP A 398 1.62 11.78 28.06
CA ASP A 398 0.58 10.80 28.40
C ASP A 398 -0.67 10.97 27.51
N TRP A 399 -1.80 10.36 27.87
CA TRP A 399 -3.03 10.44 27.07
C TRP A 399 -3.70 11.82 27.05
N HIS A 400 -3.32 12.76 27.92
CA HIS A 400 -3.80 14.14 27.87
C HIS A 400 -3.11 14.92 26.73
N PRO A 401 -3.66 16.06 26.27
CA PRO A 401 -2.94 16.99 25.39
C PRO A 401 -1.56 17.33 25.96
N TYR A 402 -0.56 17.47 25.08
CA TYR A 402 0.81 17.77 25.49
C TYR A 402 0.90 19.07 26.29
N ASP A 403 1.71 19.03 27.34
CA ASP A 403 2.33 20.23 27.89
C ASP A 403 3.33 20.77 26.85
N THR A 404 2.89 21.78 26.10
CA THR A 404 3.70 22.42 25.07
C THR A 404 4.88 23.21 25.65
N SER A 405 4.97 23.39 26.98
CA SER A 405 6.18 23.92 27.64
C SER A 405 7.24 22.86 27.96
N SER A 406 6.92 21.58 27.79
CA SER A 406 7.83 20.47 28.10
C SER A 406 9.07 20.44 27.20
N GLU A 407 10.21 20.04 27.78
CA GLU A 407 11.52 20.06 27.11
C GLU A 407 11.57 19.15 25.86
N ARG A 408 10.87 18.00 25.88
CA ARG A 408 10.76 17.09 24.73
C ARG A 408 9.93 17.68 23.60
N PHE A 409 8.72 18.18 23.92
CA PHE A 409 7.83 18.78 22.92
C PHE A 409 8.51 19.96 22.25
N GLN A 410 9.02 20.92 23.03
CA GLN A 410 9.71 22.09 22.49
C GLN A 410 10.89 21.69 21.61
N TYR A 411 11.66 20.67 21.96
CA TYR A 411 12.81 20.28 21.16
C TYR A 411 12.40 19.64 19.81
N LEU A 412 11.38 18.77 19.76
CA LEU A 412 10.87 18.23 18.50
C LEU A 412 10.13 19.29 17.66
N TYR A 413 9.32 20.13 18.29
CA TYR A 413 8.58 21.19 17.61
C TYR A 413 9.53 22.20 16.93
N ASN A 414 10.61 22.59 17.62
CA ASN A 414 11.66 23.45 17.05
C ASN A 414 12.53 22.75 16.00
N LYS A 415 12.43 21.41 15.87
CA LYS A 415 13.02 20.62 14.78
C LYS A 415 12.11 20.47 13.56
N GLY A 416 10.88 20.98 13.63
CA GLY A 416 9.92 20.96 12.52
C GLY A 416 8.74 20.00 12.70
N PHE A 417 8.78 19.11 13.70
CA PHE A 417 7.70 18.14 13.93
C PHE A 417 6.39 18.82 14.36
N ARG A 418 5.27 18.33 13.80
CA ARG A 418 3.89 18.80 14.03
C ARG A 418 2.91 17.64 14.23
N TYR A 419 3.18 16.48 13.64
CA TYR A 419 2.37 15.28 13.79
C TYR A 419 3.13 14.26 14.62
N PHE A 420 2.52 13.81 15.72
CA PHE A 420 3.16 12.97 16.72
C PHE A 420 2.34 11.69 16.92
N CYS A 421 2.84 10.55 16.44
CA CYS A 421 2.06 9.33 16.39
C CYS A 421 2.60 8.23 17.34
N ASN A 422 1.82 7.92 18.37
CA ASN A 422 2.10 6.84 19.33
C ASN A 422 1.51 5.50 18.86
N VAL A 423 1.67 4.45 19.67
CA VAL A 423 0.93 3.18 19.50
C VAL A 423 0.08 2.98 20.75
N ASP A 424 -1.23 2.85 20.58
CA ASP A 424 -2.18 2.53 21.66
C ASP A 424 -3.17 1.42 21.28
N SER A 425 -3.26 1.07 20.00
CA SER A 425 -4.18 0.05 19.48
C SER A 425 -5.67 0.32 19.74
N SER A 426 -6.03 1.56 20.09
CA SER A 426 -7.41 2.00 20.15
C SER A 426 -8.01 2.13 18.74
N GLN A 427 -9.32 2.03 18.62
CA GLN A 427 -9.97 2.23 17.31
C GLN A 427 -9.76 3.67 16.80
N TYR A 428 -9.90 4.66 17.70
CA TYR A 428 -9.72 6.08 17.42
C TYR A 428 -9.03 6.77 18.60
N PHE A 429 -7.83 7.30 18.37
CA PHE A 429 -7.19 8.30 19.23
C PHE A 429 -6.64 9.39 18.32
N VAL A 430 -7.31 10.54 18.30
CA VAL A 430 -6.91 11.71 17.50
C VAL A 430 -7.03 12.94 18.39
N GLN A 431 -5.93 13.69 18.52
CA GLN A 431 -5.92 14.98 19.21
C GLN A 431 -5.45 16.04 18.22
N ILE A 432 -6.34 16.97 17.90
CA ILE A 432 -6.02 18.17 17.10
C ILE A 432 -5.89 19.30 18.11
N GLY A 433 -4.65 19.71 18.40
CA GLY A 433 -4.34 20.83 19.28
C GLY A 433 -4.33 22.16 18.52
N ASP A 434 -3.82 23.21 19.15
CA ASP A 434 -3.68 24.51 18.49
C ASP A 434 -2.52 24.50 17.48
N ASP A 435 -1.38 23.90 17.83
CA ASP A 435 -0.10 23.93 17.07
C ASP A 435 0.45 22.56 16.67
N TYR A 436 -0.25 21.46 17.00
CA TYR A 436 0.15 20.09 16.65
C TYR A 436 -1.06 19.15 16.49
N MET A 437 -0.80 17.99 15.89
CA MET A 437 -1.71 16.84 15.87
C MET A 437 -1.04 15.62 16.54
N ARG A 438 -1.83 14.80 17.24
CA ARG A 438 -1.45 13.45 17.67
C ARG A 438 -2.42 12.42 17.11
N GLN A 439 -1.89 11.25 16.73
CA GLN A 439 -2.71 10.12 16.31
C GLN A 439 -2.17 8.79 16.84
N GLY A 440 -3.05 8.02 17.47
CA GLY A 440 -2.75 6.71 18.01
C GLY A 440 -2.85 5.64 16.93
N ARG A 441 -1.83 4.78 16.86
CA ARG A 441 -1.70 3.77 15.81
C ARG A 441 -2.01 2.36 16.31
N ARG A 442 -2.47 1.53 15.39
CA ARG A 442 -2.85 0.12 15.58
C ARG A 442 -1.86 -0.77 14.80
N ASN A 443 -1.12 -1.61 15.51
CA ASN A 443 -0.17 -2.53 14.90
C ASN A 443 -0.91 -3.69 14.24
N LEU A 444 -0.68 -3.95 12.95
CA LEU A 444 -1.35 -5.04 12.20
C LEU A 444 -0.42 -6.25 11.98
N ASP A 445 0.25 -6.67 13.05
CA ASP A 445 1.31 -7.66 13.05
C ASP A 445 0.89 -9.05 13.56
N GLY A 446 1.83 -10.00 13.52
CA GLY A 446 1.63 -11.37 14.01
C GLY A 446 1.23 -11.43 15.48
N TYR A 447 1.75 -10.56 16.35
CA TYR A 447 1.35 -10.47 17.76
C TYR A 447 -0.12 -10.08 17.89
N ARG A 448 -0.52 -8.96 17.28
CA ARG A 448 -1.89 -8.42 17.37
C ARG A 448 -2.90 -9.41 16.81
N MET A 449 -2.63 -9.96 15.64
CA MET A 449 -3.51 -10.94 15.01
C MET A 449 -3.59 -12.24 15.83
N TYR A 450 -2.46 -12.77 16.32
CA TYR A 450 -2.49 -14.00 17.10
C TYR A 450 -3.30 -13.87 18.40
N TYR A 451 -3.17 -12.77 19.14
CA TYR A 451 -3.87 -12.60 20.42
C TYR A 451 -5.34 -12.20 20.31
N ASP A 452 -5.79 -11.77 19.14
CA ASP A 452 -7.21 -11.62 18.80
C ASP A 452 -7.86 -12.94 18.31
N LEU A 453 -7.07 -13.96 17.92
CA LEU A 453 -7.63 -15.28 17.62
C LEU A 453 -8.20 -15.95 18.88
N PRO A 454 -9.38 -16.61 18.81
CA PRO A 454 -9.96 -17.35 19.94
C PRO A 454 -9.05 -18.47 20.50
N GLU A 455 -8.24 -19.10 19.63
CA GLU A 455 -7.35 -20.20 19.99
C GLU A 455 -6.12 -19.77 20.83
N SER A 456 -5.82 -18.47 20.89
CA SER A 456 -4.77 -17.92 21.77
C SER A 456 -5.10 -18.06 23.26
N GLY A 457 -6.39 -18.26 23.58
CA GLY A 457 -6.90 -18.26 24.95
C GLY A 457 -6.93 -16.89 25.63
N VAL A 458 -6.54 -15.81 24.93
CA VAL A 458 -6.66 -14.42 25.40
C VAL A 458 -7.98 -13.82 24.97
N GLY A 459 -8.35 -13.97 23.68
CA GLY A 459 -9.61 -13.46 23.14
C GLY A 459 -9.66 -11.93 23.13
N GLY A 460 -8.61 -11.29 22.63
CA GLY A 460 -8.63 -9.86 22.32
C GLY A 460 -9.65 -9.53 21.24
N ASP A 461 -10.09 -8.27 21.22
CA ASP A 461 -10.92 -7.73 20.14
C ASP A 461 -10.44 -6.30 19.83
N HIS A 462 -9.38 -6.23 19.02
CA HIS A 462 -8.70 -5.01 18.61
C HIS A 462 -8.70 -4.84 17.09
N LEU A 463 -9.20 -5.81 16.33
CA LEU A 463 -9.13 -5.86 14.86
C LEU A 463 -10.47 -6.13 14.16
N SER A 464 -11.52 -6.56 14.87
CA SER A 464 -12.74 -7.08 14.25
C SER A 464 -13.54 -6.06 13.42
N ASP A 465 -13.33 -4.75 13.63
CA ASP A 465 -13.86 -3.67 12.80
C ASP A 465 -13.13 -3.54 11.46
N LEU A 466 -11.83 -3.87 11.42
CA LEU A 466 -10.97 -3.83 10.22
C LEU A 466 -11.11 -5.11 9.37
N PHE A 467 -10.99 -6.29 9.98
CA PHE A 467 -11.00 -7.58 9.26
C PHE A 467 -11.36 -8.77 10.18
N ASP A 468 -11.68 -9.93 9.59
CA ASP A 468 -11.75 -11.18 10.36
C ASP A 468 -10.36 -11.81 10.45
N VAL A 469 -9.80 -11.80 11.65
CA VAL A 469 -8.47 -12.36 11.94
C VAL A 469 -8.37 -13.86 11.66
N ASN A 470 -9.48 -14.60 11.66
CA ASN A 470 -9.49 -16.03 11.32
C ASN A 470 -9.22 -16.30 9.84
N GLU A 471 -9.62 -15.36 8.97
CA GLU A 471 -9.45 -15.43 7.51
C GLU A 471 -8.10 -14.83 7.08
N VAL A 472 -7.66 -13.77 7.77
CA VAL A 472 -6.41 -13.06 7.51
C VAL A 472 -5.18 -13.86 7.95
N PHE A 473 -5.08 -14.21 9.24
CA PHE A 473 -3.85 -14.69 9.88
C PHE A 473 -3.19 -15.87 9.15
N ASP A 474 -1.90 -15.75 8.84
CA ASP A 474 -1.16 -16.80 8.17
C ASP A 474 -0.91 -17.99 9.09
N ARG A 475 -1.41 -19.15 8.68
CA ARG A 475 -1.27 -20.42 9.42
C ARG A 475 0.07 -21.10 9.19
N SER A 476 0.96 -20.52 8.37
CA SER A 476 2.37 -20.92 8.28
C SER A 476 3.19 -20.48 9.50
N ARG A 477 2.76 -19.42 10.20
CA ARG A 477 3.43 -18.84 11.37
C ARG A 477 3.66 -19.86 12.50
N PRO A 478 4.84 -19.85 13.15
CA PRO A 478 5.05 -20.55 14.41
C PRO A 478 4.05 -20.07 15.47
N THR A 479 3.36 -21.00 16.14
CA THR A 479 2.40 -20.68 17.21
C THR A 479 2.79 -21.38 18.52
N PRO A 480 2.60 -20.74 19.70
CA PRO A 480 2.07 -19.38 19.89
C PRO A 480 3.07 -18.30 19.42
N VAL A 481 2.55 -17.20 18.87
CA VAL A 481 3.38 -16.03 18.55
C VAL A 481 3.96 -15.45 19.86
N PRO A 482 5.24 -15.04 19.90
CA PRO A 482 5.84 -14.51 21.13
C PRO A 482 5.10 -13.30 21.68
N LYS A 483 4.94 -13.25 23.01
CA LYS A 483 4.41 -12.07 23.70
C LYS A 483 5.39 -10.90 23.63
N MET A 484 4.88 -9.68 23.46
CA MET A 484 5.65 -8.47 23.75
C MET A 484 6.16 -8.58 25.18
N THR A 485 7.47 -8.46 25.38
CA THR A 485 8.07 -8.35 26.71
C THR A 485 7.96 -6.91 27.19
N GLU A 486 7.46 -6.72 28.42
CA GLU A 486 7.38 -5.41 29.10
C GLU A 486 8.75 -4.73 29.26
#